data_AF-A0A817K442-F1
#
_entry.id   AF-A0A817K442-F1
#
_cell.length_a   1.000
_cell.length_b   1.000
_cell.length_c   1.000
_cell.angle_alpha   90.00
_cell.angle_beta   90.00
_cell.angle_gamma   90.00
#
_symmetry.space_group_name_H-M   'P 1'
#
loop_
_entity.id
_entity.type
_entity.pdbx_description
1 polymer ?
#
loop_
_entity_poly.entity_id
_entity_poly.type
_entity_poly.pdbx_seq_one_letter_code
_entity_poly.pdbx_strand_id
1 'polypeptide(L)'
;WRFSESGASFFVDFASKHALHANCSETVRYAGEFHPRPICGWDKFNSSDPLNFNQWELVIDNGSGTYAPDRSLLSKLKDLLSFNFPGLKVVTYHVEDPQLKSSIEACRSFAQPCTIKPMKTIE
;
A
#
# COMPACT_ATOMS: atom_id res chain seq x y z
N TRP A 1 -8.57 -9.21 0.40
CA TRP A 1 -7.54 -9.49 -0.61
C TRP A 1 -6.42 -10.28 0.07
N ARG A 2 -6.34 -11.59 -0.20
CA ARG A 2 -5.18 -12.42 0.12
C ARG A 2 -5.10 -13.48 -0.98
N PHE A 3 -3.95 -13.57 -1.65
CA PHE A 3 -3.69 -14.62 -2.63
C PHE A 3 -2.81 -15.69 -1.99
N SER A 4 -3.35 -16.91 -2.07
CA SER A 4 -2.74 -18.24 -2.05
C SER A 4 -1.83 -18.65 -0.90
N GLU A 5 -2.39 -19.49 -0.04
CA GLU A 5 -1.71 -20.58 0.66
C GLU A 5 -1.03 -21.52 -0.36
N SER A 6 0.22 -21.94 -0.11
CA SER A 6 0.83 -23.09 -0.79
C SER A 6 1.92 -23.69 0.09
N GLY A 7 1.69 -24.91 0.55
CA GLY A 7 2.69 -25.73 1.23
C GLY A 7 3.59 -26.46 0.22
N ALA A 8 4.89 -26.52 0.58
CA ALA A 8 5.95 -27.36 0.05
C ALA A 8 6.18 -27.24 -1.48
N SER A 9 7.19 -26.53 -1.99
CA SER A 9 8.60 -26.64 -1.60
C SER A 9 9.40 -25.50 -2.25
N PHE A 10 9.72 -24.46 -1.45
CA PHE A 10 10.85 -23.50 -1.42
C PHE A 10 11.67 -23.09 -2.68
N PHE A 11 11.71 -23.87 -3.76
CA PHE A 11 12.42 -23.53 -5.01
C PHE A 11 11.51 -22.90 -6.07
N VAL A 12 10.21 -23.21 -6.07
CA VAL A 12 9.22 -22.57 -6.96
C VAL A 12 8.89 -21.15 -6.50
N ASP A 13 9.10 -20.85 -5.22
CA ASP A 13 8.92 -19.51 -4.65
C ASP A 13 9.90 -18.47 -5.20
N PHE A 14 10.99 -18.89 -5.87
CA PHE A 14 11.91 -17.97 -6.54
C PHE A 14 11.48 -17.61 -7.98
N ALA A 15 10.55 -18.37 -8.58
CA ALA A 15 9.71 -17.87 -9.67
C ALA A 15 8.60 -16.92 -9.14
N SER A 16 8.67 -16.60 -7.84
CA SER A 16 8.40 -15.33 -7.14
C SER A 16 7.49 -14.38 -7.90
N LYS A 17 6.29 -14.12 -7.35
CA LYS A 17 5.31 -13.05 -7.68
C LYS A 17 5.75 -11.97 -8.69
N HIS A 18 6.95 -11.43 -8.54
CA HIS A 18 7.64 -10.54 -9.47
C HIS A 18 7.76 -11.05 -10.90
N ALA A 19 8.20 -12.28 -11.14
CA ALA A 19 8.31 -12.84 -12.49
C ALA A 19 6.93 -12.84 -13.16
N LEU A 20 5.88 -13.26 -12.43
CA LEU A 20 4.51 -13.21 -12.96
C LEU A 20 4.02 -11.77 -13.17
N HIS A 21 4.22 -10.88 -12.19
CA HIS A 21 3.76 -9.48 -12.25
C HIS A 21 4.55 -8.63 -13.27
N ALA A 22 5.79 -8.99 -13.56
CA ALA A 22 6.66 -8.33 -14.53
C ALA A 22 6.65 -9.02 -15.90
N ASN A 23 5.65 -9.86 -16.18
CA ASN A 23 5.51 -10.59 -17.44
C ASN A 23 6.79 -11.34 -17.86
N CYS A 24 7.39 -12.05 -16.90
CA CYS A 24 8.64 -12.78 -17.00
C CYS A 24 9.83 -11.95 -17.49
N SER A 25 9.85 -10.65 -17.21
CA SER A 25 11.01 -9.81 -17.52
C SER A 25 12.26 -10.32 -16.81
N GLU A 26 13.37 -10.40 -17.55
CA GLU A 26 14.68 -10.81 -17.03
C GLU A 26 15.20 -9.86 -15.93
N THR A 27 14.69 -8.62 -15.89
CA THR A 27 15.14 -7.61 -14.92
C THR A 27 13.98 -6.84 -14.32
N VAL A 28 13.95 -6.74 -12.99
CA VAL A 28 13.01 -5.90 -12.24
C VAL A 28 13.76 -4.72 -11.63
N ARG A 29 13.35 -3.49 -11.97
CA ARG A 29 14.00 -2.26 -11.48
C ARG A 29 13.57 -1.87 -10.07
N TYR A 30 12.33 -2.18 -9.71
CA TYR A 30 11.78 -1.90 -8.39
C TYR A 30 10.64 -2.87 -8.09
N ALA A 31 10.47 -3.19 -6.80
CA ALA A 31 9.45 -4.10 -6.29
C ALA A 31 8.94 -3.60 -4.94
N GLY A 32 7.63 -3.62 -4.74
CA GLY A 32 7.01 -3.15 -3.50
C GLY A 32 5.49 -3.13 -3.60
N GLU A 33 4.82 -2.57 -2.59
CA GLU A 33 3.38 -2.36 -2.58
C GLU A 33 3.03 -0.88 -2.73
N PHE A 34 1.80 -0.61 -3.14
CA PHE A 34 1.27 0.75 -3.19
C PHE A 34 -0.20 0.79 -2.81
N HIS A 35 -0.64 1.92 -2.25
CA HIS A 35 -2.04 2.20 -2.01
C HIS A 35 -2.34 3.71 -2.11
N PRO A 36 -3.50 4.10 -2.65
CA PRO A 36 -3.99 5.47 -2.51
C PRO A 36 -4.32 5.77 -1.05
N ARG A 37 -4.01 7.00 -0.63
CA ARG A 37 -4.32 7.51 0.70
C ARG A 37 -4.81 8.96 0.61
N PRO A 38 -5.80 9.38 1.40
CA PRO A 38 -6.09 10.79 1.58
C PRO A 38 -4.87 11.50 2.17
N ILE A 39 -4.54 12.71 1.71
CA ILE A 39 -3.36 13.45 2.20
C ILE A 39 -3.44 13.71 3.71
N CYS A 40 -4.65 13.87 4.24
CA CYS A 40 -4.87 14.05 5.67
C CYS A 40 -4.64 12.77 6.50
N GLY A 41 -4.46 11.61 5.86
CA GLY A 41 -4.39 10.30 6.49
C GLY A 41 -5.79 9.70 6.70
N TRP A 42 -5.86 8.36 6.76
CA TRP A 42 -7.11 7.64 6.99
C TRP A 42 -7.71 7.87 8.37
N ASP A 43 -6.88 8.24 9.35
CA ASP A 43 -7.27 8.56 10.73
C ASP A 43 -8.09 9.86 10.81
N LYS A 44 -7.84 10.81 9.90
CA LYS A 44 -8.53 12.11 9.85
C LYS A 44 -9.49 12.23 8.69
N PHE A 45 -9.55 11.22 7.82
CA PHE A 45 -10.36 11.26 6.63
C PHE A 45 -11.85 11.25 6.98
N ASN A 46 -12.57 12.23 6.44
CA ASN A 46 -14.02 12.31 6.54
C ASN A 46 -14.61 12.40 5.12
N SER A 47 -15.43 11.41 4.75
CA SER A 47 -16.09 11.32 3.44
C SER A 47 -17.15 12.39 3.20
N SER A 48 -17.66 13.01 4.27
CA SER A 48 -18.66 14.08 4.19
C SER A 48 -18.06 15.48 4.06
N ASP A 49 -16.73 15.61 4.21
CA ASP A 49 -16.03 16.88 4.08
C ASP A 49 -15.62 17.12 2.62
N PRO A 50 -16.17 18.14 1.94
CA PRO A 50 -15.87 18.44 0.55
C PRO A 50 -14.39 18.76 0.29
N LEU A 51 -13.65 19.24 1.31
CA LEU A 51 -12.24 19.59 1.16
C LEU A 51 -11.34 18.36 0.98
N ASN A 52 -11.77 17.20 1.49
CA ASN A 52 -11.01 15.95 1.40
C ASN A 52 -11.22 15.20 0.07
N PHE A 53 -12.26 15.56 -0.70
CA PHE A 53 -12.70 14.75 -1.85
C PHE A 53 -11.63 14.60 -2.95
N ASN A 54 -10.80 15.63 -3.14
CA ASN A 54 -9.79 15.69 -4.20
C ASN A 54 -8.34 15.70 -3.69
N GLN A 55 -8.12 15.37 -2.41
CA GLN A 55 -6.79 15.42 -1.80
C GLN A 55 -6.24 14.02 -1.54
N TRP A 56 -5.64 13.44 -2.58
CA TRP A 56 -5.07 12.10 -2.55
C TRP A 56 -3.58 12.10 -2.82
N GLU A 57 -2.92 11.09 -2.28
CA GLU A 57 -1.53 10.75 -2.55
C GLU A 57 -1.38 9.24 -2.75
N LEU A 58 -0.34 8.87 -3.48
CA LEU A 58 0.06 7.50 -3.70
C LEU A 58 1.16 7.14 -2.72
N VAL A 59 0.85 6.24 -1.80
CA VAL A 59 1.84 5.69 -0.87
C VAL A 59 2.47 4.46 -1.51
N ILE A 60 3.80 4.41 -1.56
CA ILE A 60 4.57 3.29 -2.13
C ILE A 60 5.62 2.84 -1.12
N ASP A 61 5.83 1.55 -0.99
CA ASP A 61 6.91 0.99 -0.17
C ASP A 61 7.83 0.07 -0.96
N ASN A 62 8.90 -0.42 -0.33
CA ASN A 62 9.82 -1.42 -0.88
C ASN A 62 9.53 -2.84 -0.38
N GLY A 63 8.37 -3.08 0.24
CA GLY A 63 7.99 -4.34 0.88
C GLY A 63 7.24 -5.27 -0.05
N SER A 64 7.94 -5.96 -0.96
CA SER A 64 7.27 -6.81 -1.95
C SER A 64 6.81 -8.19 -1.45
N GLY A 65 7.28 -8.60 -0.28
CA GLY A 65 7.02 -9.92 0.33
C GLY A 65 8.10 -10.99 0.09
N THR A 66 8.89 -10.90 -1.00
CA THR A 66 10.00 -11.85 -1.26
C THR A 66 11.37 -11.18 -1.32
N TYR A 67 11.45 -9.91 -1.74
CA TYR A 67 12.67 -9.11 -1.76
C TYR A 67 12.35 -7.63 -1.54
N ALA A 68 13.19 -6.91 -0.80
CA ALA A 68 13.04 -5.47 -0.63
C ALA A 68 14.18 -4.73 -1.34
N PRO A 69 13.89 -3.88 -2.34
CA PRO A 69 14.87 -2.97 -2.92
C PRO A 69 15.51 -2.07 -1.87
N ASP A 70 16.75 -1.62 -2.13
CA ASP A 70 17.48 -0.76 -1.21
C ASP A 70 16.73 0.54 -0.88
N ARG A 71 16.83 0.99 0.38
CA ARG A 71 16.14 2.18 0.88
C ARG A 71 16.50 3.45 0.08
N SER A 72 17.71 3.54 -0.46
CA SER A 72 18.13 4.69 -1.29
C SER A 72 17.33 4.84 -2.59
N LEU A 73 16.70 3.77 -3.07
CA LEU A 73 15.87 3.82 -4.28
C LEU A 73 14.53 4.50 -4.04
N LEU A 74 14.03 4.56 -2.80
CA LEU A 74 12.74 5.19 -2.49
C LEU A 74 12.70 6.66 -2.89
N SER A 75 13.76 7.42 -2.57
CA SER A 75 13.84 8.83 -2.97
C SER A 75 13.85 8.97 -4.49
N LYS A 76 14.64 8.15 -5.19
CA LYS A 76 14.71 8.17 -6.65
C LYS A 76 13.38 7.79 -7.30
N LEU A 77 12.67 6.83 -6.73
CA LEU A 77 11.35 6.41 -7.19
C LEU A 77 10.33 7.52 -7.04
N LYS A 78 10.33 8.21 -5.88
CA LYS A 78 9.48 9.38 -5.65
C LYS A 78 9.74 10.45 -6.70
N ASP A 79 11.01 10.82 -6.90
CA ASP A 79 11.40 11.86 -7.86
C ASP A 79 11.00 11.48 -9.28
N LEU A 80 11.23 10.22 -9.68
CA LEU A 80 10.85 9.70 -10.98
C LEU A 80 9.34 9.79 -11.21
N LEU A 81 8.52 9.36 -10.25
CA LEU A 81 7.06 9.38 -10.39
C LEU A 81 6.51 10.81 -10.37
N SER A 82 7.04 11.68 -9.51
CA SER A 82 6.66 13.10 -9.48
C SER A 82 7.05 13.83 -10.76
N PHE A 83 8.16 13.46 -11.39
CA PHE A 83 8.57 14.00 -12.69
C PHE A 83 7.67 13.55 -13.83
N ASN A 84 7.34 12.25 -13.91
CA ASN A 84 6.52 11.70 -15.00
C ASN A 84 5.03 12.01 -14.86
N PHE A 85 4.54 12.24 -13.63
CA PHE A 85 3.13 12.49 -13.35
C PHE A 85 2.94 13.78 -12.54
N PRO A 86 3.06 14.96 -13.17
CA PRO A 86 2.77 16.24 -12.51
C PRO A 86 1.37 16.25 -11.90
N GLY A 87 1.28 16.60 -10.62
CA GLY A 87 0.01 16.60 -9.86
C GLY A 87 -0.27 15.33 -9.08
N LEU A 88 0.43 14.21 -9.36
CA LEU A 88 0.38 13.02 -8.52
C LEU A 88 1.30 13.22 -7.31
N LYS A 89 0.70 13.36 -6.13
CA LYS A 89 1.46 13.37 -4.87
C LYS A 89 1.90 11.96 -4.55
N VAL A 90 3.20 11.76 -4.35
CA VAL A 90 3.79 10.45 -4.05
C VAL A 90 4.53 10.54 -2.72
N VAL A 91 4.27 9.56 -1.86
CA VAL A 91 4.98 9.35 -0.60
C VAL A 91 5.57 7.95 -0.61
N THR A 92 6.81 7.84 -0.19
CA THR A 92 7.54 6.57 -0.17
C THR A 92 7.95 6.22 1.25
N TYR A 93 7.72 4.97 1.65
CA TYR A 93 8.13 4.46 2.96
C TYR A 93 9.01 3.23 2.82
N HIS A 94 9.87 3.02 3.81
CA HIS A 94 10.50 1.72 3.96
C HIS A 94 9.48 0.71 4.52
N VAL A 95 9.60 -0.57 4.18
CA VAL A 95 8.72 -1.64 4.68
C VAL A 95 8.67 -1.72 6.22
N GLU A 96 9.76 -1.31 6.88
CA GLU A 96 9.86 -1.29 8.35
C GLU A 96 9.44 0.05 8.98
N ASP A 97 9.08 1.04 8.16
CA ASP A 97 8.73 2.37 8.66
C ASP A 97 7.47 2.30 9.53
N PRO A 98 7.51 2.77 10.80
CA PRO A 98 6.34 2.80 11.66
C PRO A 98 5.16 3.58 11.07
N GLN A 99 5.43 4.61 10.26
CA GLN A 99 4.38 5.42 9.62
C GLN A 99 3.61 4.62 8.58
N LEU A 100 4.27 3.72 7.84
CA LEU A 100 3.62 2.82 6.89
C LEU A 100 2.65 1.89 7.61
N LYS A 101 3.08 1.28 8.72
CA LYS A 101 2.26 0.38 9.53
C LYS A 101 1.02 1.10 10.07
N SER A 102 1.22 2.29 10.65
CA SER A 102 0.12 3.13 11.15
C SER A 102 -0.86 3.51 10.04
N SER A 103 -0.37 3.87 8.86
CA SER A 103 -1.19 4.19 7.68
C SER A 103 -2.08 3.03 7.24
N ILE A 104 -1.49 1.82 7.16
CA ILE A 104 -2.22 0.60 6.77
C ILE A 104 -3.27 0.23 7.83
N GLU A 105 -2.93 0.35 9.11
CA GLU A 105 -3.86 0.08 10.21
C GLU A 105 -5.03 1.06 10.22
N ALA A 106 -4.76 2.36 10.05
CA ALA A 106 -5.81 3.39 9.93
C ALA A 106 -6.74 3.11 8.74
N CYS A 107 -6.19 2.72 7.59
CA CYS A 107 -6.97 2.32 6.42
C CYS A 107 -7.88 1.11 6.73
N ARG A 108 -7.34 0.10 7.42
CA ARG A 108 -8.11 -1.09 7.80
C ARG A 108 -9.24 -0.74 8.76
N SER A 109 -8.98 0.07 9.78
CA SER A 109 -10.00 0.51 10.73
C SER A 109 -11.09 1.34 10.06
N PHE A 110 -10.73 2.21 9.11
CA PHE A 110 -11.71 2.95 8.31
C PHE A 110 -12.57 2.03 7.42
N ALA A 111 -11.97 0.98 6.85
CA ALA A 111 -12.64 0.04 5.95
C ALA A 111 -13.46 -1.06 6.66
N GLN A 112 -13.34 -1.21 7.98
CA GLN A 112 -14.17 -2.16 8.71
C GLN A 112 -15.64 -1.76 8.56
N PRO A 113 -16.54 -2.68 8.14
CA PRO A 113 -17.96 -2.36 8.06
C PRO A 113 -18.42 -1.94 9.45
N CYS A 114 -19.19 -0.85 9.52
CA CYS A 114 -19.96 -0.49 10.72
C CYS A 114 -20.68 -1.76 11.20
N THR A 115 -20.16 -2.41 12.24
CA THR A 115 -20.89 -3.44 12.94
C THR A 115 -22.13 -2.76 13.48
N ILE A 116 -23.29 -3.09 12.90
CA ILE A 116 -24.59 -2.71 13.43
C ILE A 116 -24.57 -3.15 14.89
N LYS A 117 -24.50 -2.19 15.83
CA LYS A 117 -24.70 -2.51 17.24
C LYS A 117 -26.06 -3.20 17.33
N PRO A 118 -26.16 -4.42 17.88
CA PRO A 118 -27.47 -5.05 18.05
C PRO A 118 -28.35 -4.08 18.83
N MET A 119 -29.54 -3.77 18.30
CA MET A 119 -30.57 -3.05 19.02
C MET A 119 -30.75 -3.72 20.37
N LYS A 120 -30.54 -2.97 21.46
CA LYS A 120 -30.89 -3.47 22.79
C LYS A 120 -32.40 -3.72 22.76
N THR A 121 -32.79 -4.98 22.93
CA THR A 121 -34.18 -5.32 23.22
C THR A 121 -34.55 -4.55 24.48
N ILE A 122 -35.60 -3.75 24.37
CA ILE A 122 -36.17 -3.00 25.48
C ILE A 122 -36.89 -4.06 26.32
N GLU A 123 -36.35 -4.38 27.49
CA GLU A 123 -37.10 -5.11 28.55
C GLU A 123 -38.03 -4.15 29.28
#